data_AF-A0A9N9MRK1-F1
#
_entry.id   AF-A0A9N9MRK1-F1
#
_cell.length_a   1.000
_cell.length_b   1.000
_cell.length_c   1.000
_cell.angle_alpha   90.00
_cell.angle_beta   90.00
_cell.angle_gamma   90.00
#
_symmetry.space_group_name_H-M   'P 1'
#
loop_
_entity.id
_entity.type
_entity.pdbx_description
1 polymer ?
#
loop_
_entity_poly.entity_id
_entity_poly.type
_entity_poly.pdbx_seq_one_letter_code
_entity_poly.pdbx_strand_id
1 'polypeptide(L)'
;MSLNTAHINGGVLIHSGEQILLFSDNVNIEWSGQEAPSFRSKKNGRIFLTTHRVIFNNGSASDEMQSFSFPFVTLSEVEIEQPVFGANYIKGKVRAQPNGNWVGEAKFKMTFKHGGAIEFGQALLRAAHYATRGAMNNAPPPYVPPQPQWYAAPPPAYAPPPQGYYGWVPPTNVFPQQPPTDGVFMTDNPPPYPGIYPGGQPNGYGPPQGASGYGPSAPSGASGFTNPSDAKAAEAAQSAYYDPNRPQMAYVPPPAYYENPPSYNQAMTNNKKEQ
;
A
#
# COMPACT_ATOMS: atom_id res chain seq x y z
N MET A 1 0.26 4.93 -19.29
CA MET A 1 0.39 3.45 -19.25
C MET A 1 1.54 2.95 -20.08
N SER A 2 2.18 1.86 -19.67
CA SER A 2 3.19 1.16 -20.46
C SER A 2 3.09 -0.37 -20.40
N LEU A 3 3.51 -1.02 -21.49
CA LEU A 3 3.52 -2.46 -21.71
C LEU A 3 4.94 -3.02 -21.51
N ASN A 4 5.08 -4.10 -20.75
CA ASN A 4 6.35 -4.82 -20.52
C ASN A 4 7.46 -3.98 -19.88
N THR A 5 7.08 -3.14 -18.92
CA THR A 5 7.97 -2.16 -18.28
C THR A 5 8.11 -2.30 -16.76
N ALA A 6 7.32 -3.18 -16.14
CA ALA A 6 7.19 -3.29 -14.69
C ALA A 6 7.42 -4.73 -14.19
N HIS A 7 8.31 -5.47 -14.87
CA HIS A 7 8.72 -6.81 -14.44
C HIS A 7 10.21 -7.04 -14.64
N ILE A 8 10.78 -7.91 -13.80
CA ILE A 8 12.12 -8.50 -13.93
C ILE A 8 11.99 -9.95 -13.46
N ASN A 9 12.55 -10.90 -14.21
CA ASN A 9 12.59 -12.33 -13.84
C ASN A 9 11.22 -12.90 -13.41
N GLY A 10 10.11 -12.45 -14.02
CA GLY A 10 8.75 -12.86 -13.65
C GLY A 10 8.20 -12.27 -12.35
N GLY A 11 9.00 -11.46 -11.64
CA GLY A 11 8.60 -10.63 -10.50
C GLY A 11 8.20 -9.22 -10.91
N VAL A 12 7.62 -8.47 -9.98
CA VAL A 12 7.21 -7.07 -10.18
C VAL A 12 8.43 -6.15 -10.02
N LEU A 13 8.54 -5.14 -10.87
CA LEU A 13 9.54 -4.09 -10.75
C LEU A 13 8.89 -2.78 -10.30
N ILE A 14 9.27 -2.30 -9.11
CA ILE A 14 8.81 -1.05 -8.51
C ILE A 14 9.94 -0.01 -8.44
N HIS A 15 9.57 1.24 -8.26
CA HIS A 15 10.51 2.34 -8.10
C HIS A 15 10.95 2.55 -6.64
N SER A 16 12.06 3.26 -6.43
CA SER A 16 12.52 3.62 -5.09
C SER A 16 11.47 4.47 -4.37
N GLY A 17 11.06 4.03 -3.17
CA GLY A 17 10.00 4.68 -2.40
C GLY A 17 8.57 4.37 -2.86
N GLU A 18 8.37 3.53 -3.88
CA GLU A 18 7.05 2.98 -4.24
C GLU A 18 6.70 1.86 -3.25
N GLN A 19 5.52 1.92 -2.62
CA GLN A 19 5.06 0.90 -1.68
C GLN A 19 3.89 0.10 -2.26
N ILE A 20 3.80 -1.18 -1.96
CA ILE A 20 2.70 -2.06 -2.37
C ILE A 20 1.59 -1.96 -1.32
N LEU A 21 0.48 -1.33 -1.69
CA LEU A 21 -0.69 -1.16 -0.83
C LEU A 21 -1.49 -2.45 -0.70
N LEU A 22 -1.72 -3.13 -1.83
CA LEU A 22 -2.47 -4.40 -1.91
C LEU A 22 -1.85 -5.31 -2.96
N PHE A 23 -1.93 -6.61 -2.72
CA PHE A 23 -1.52 -7.67 -3.64
C PHE A 23 -2.66 -8.67 -3.79
N SER A 24 -2.92 -9.11 -5.02
CA SER A 24 -3.85 -10.22 -5.28
C SER A 24 -3.34 -11.08 -6.42
N ASP A 25 -3.32 -12.39 -6.20
CA ASP A 25 -2.96 -13.38 -7.20
C ASP A 25 -4.20 -13.96 -7.90
N ASN A 26 -3.98 -14.65 -9.03
CA ASN A 26 -5.02 -15.32 -9.83
C ASN A 26 -6.11 -14.39 -10.38
N VAL A 27 -5.77 -13.13 -10.63
CA VAL A 27 -6.66 -12.15 -11.27
C VAL A 27 -6.64 -12.35 -12.78
N ASN A 28 -7.83 -12.38 -13.39
CA ASN A 28 -7.92 -12.41 -14.85
C ASN A 28 -8.05 -11.00 -15.39
N ILE A 29 -7.25 -10.66 -16.40
CA ILE A 29 -7.36 -9.38 -17.11
C ILE A 29 -7.68 -9.64 -18.58
N GLU A 30 -8.59 -8.85 -19.12
CA GLU A 30 -8.94 -8.83 -20.54
C GLU A 30 -9.00 -7.39 -21.05
N TRP A 31 -8.71 -7.22 -22.33
CA TRP A 31 -8.59 -5.92 -22.99
C TRP A 31 -9.55 -5.82 -24.16
N SER A 32 -9.99 -4.60 -24.47
CA SER A 32 -10.73 -4.29 -25.70
C SER A 32 -10.35 -2.92 -26.24
N GLY A 33 -10.54 -2.71 -27.54
CA GLY A 33 -10.12 -1.48 -28.23
C GLY A 33 -8.64 -1.44 -28.63
N GLN A 34 -7.92 -2.56 -28.52
CA GLN A 34 -6.54 -2.72 -28.95
C GLN A 34 -6.34 -4.06 -29.64
N GLU A 35 -5.75 -4.04 -30.84
CA GLU A 35 -5.64 -5.21 -31.74
C GLU A 35 -4.26 -5.88 -31.73
N ALA A 36 -3.27 -5.21 -31.12
CA ALA A 36 -1.92 -5.73 -30.97
C ALA A 36 -1.95 -7.10 -30.24
N PRO A 37 -1.12 -8.08 -30.65
CA PRO A 37 -1.24 -9.44 -30.13
C PRO A 37 -1.05 -9.53 -28.61
N SER A 38 -0.22 -8.66 -28.03
CA SER A 38 -0.06 -8.48 -26.58
C SER A 38 -1.37 -8.17 -25.82
N PHE A 39 -2.40 -7.61 -26.46
CA PHE A 39 -3.70 -7.32 -25.82
C PHE A 39 -4.77 -8.38 -26.11
N ARG A 40 -4.46 -9.37 -26.95
CA ARG A 40 -5.41 -10.44 -27.27
C ARG A 40 -5.54 -11.41 -26.11
N SER A 41 -6.72 -12.02 -26.06
CA SER A 41 -7.10 -13.07 -25.12
C SER A 41 -7.10 -12.63 -23.66
N LYS A 42 -7.78 -13.43 -22.84
CA LYS A 42 -7.77 -13.28 -21.39
C LYS A 42 -6.42 -13.75 -20.84
N LYS A 43 -5.84 -12.96 -19.95
CA LYS A 43 -4.59 -13.25 -19.25
C LYS A 43 -4.88 -13.50 -17.78
N ASN A 44 -4.07 -14.32 -17.14
CA ASN A 44 -4.16 -14.60 -15.71
C ASN A 44 -2.83 -14.26 -15.04
N GLY A 45 -2.88 -13.67 -13.86
CA GLY A 45 -1.68 -13.36 -13.12
C GLY A 45 -1.94 -12.57 -11.85
N ARG A 46 -0.95 -11.76 -11.51
CA ARG A 46 -0.86 -11.02 -10.25
C ARG A 46 -1.17 -9.55 -10.50
N ILE A 47 -1.91 -8.94 -9.58
CA ILE A 47 -2.18 -7.50 -9.58
C ILE A 47 -1.64 -6.87 -8.30
N PHE A 48 -0.97 -5.74 -8.46
CA PHE A 48 -0.41 -4.95 -7.38
C PHE A 48 -1.07 -3.58 -7.43
N LEU A 49 -1.64 -3.13 -6.32
CA LEU A 49 -1.95 -1.73 -6.11
C LEU A 49 -0.78 -1.11 -5.35
N THR A 50 -0.11 -0.14 -5.94
CA THR A 50 0.99 0.59 -5.30
C THR A 50 0.56 1.99 -4.91
N THR A 51 1.46 2.74 -4.27
CA THR A 51 1.27 4.17 -3.97
C THR A 51 1.09 5.05 -5.20
N HIS A 52 1.44 4.58 -6.41
CA HIS A 52 1.51 5.39 -7.63
C HIS A 52 0.71 4.83 -8.81
N ARG A 53 0.47 3.52 -8.82
CA ARG A 53 -0.08 2.82 -9.98
C ARG A 53 -0.68 1.48 -9.61
N VAL A 54 -1.46 0.92 -10.53
CA VAL A 54 -1.70 -0.53 -10.57
C VAL A 54 -0.63 -1.19 -11.43
N ILE A 55 -0.21 -2.41 -11.12
CA ILE A 55 0.69 -3.20 -11.97
C ILE A 55 0.07 -4.59 -12.16
N PHE A 56 -0.05 -5.02 -13.41
CA PHE A 56 -0.33 -6.41 -13.76
C PHE A 56 0.98 -7.12 -14.10
N ASN A 57 1.21 -8.29 -13.52
CA ASN A 57 2.25 -9.23 -13.91
C ASN A 57 1.60 -10.52 -14.40
N ASN A 58 1.99 -10.96 -15.59
CA ASN A 58 1.44 -12.18 -16.18
C ASN A 58 1.97 -13.42 -15.45
N GLY A 59 1.12 -14.42 -15.28
CA GLY A 59 1.52 -15.74 -14.79
C GLY A 59 2.23 -16.59 -15.84
N SER A 60 2.09 -16.25 -17.13
CA SER A 60 2.72 -16.98 -18.24
C SER A 60 3.92 -16.23 -18.80
N ALA A 61 5.11 -16.82 -18.70
CA ALA A 61 6.35 -16.28 -19.29
C ALA A 61 6.37 -16.33 -20.82
N SER A 62 5.49 -17.11 -21.45
CA SER A 62 5.40 -17.24 -22.91
C SER A 62 4.42 -16.26 -23.56
N ASP A 63 3.66 -15.51 -22.77
CA ASP A 63 2.72 -14.50 -23.30
C ASP A 63 3.47 -13.23 -23.71
N GLU A 64 3.05 -12.56 -24.78
CA GLU A 64 3.68 -11.30 -25.21
C GLU A 64 3.56 -10.19 -24.16
N MET A 65 2.48 -10.14 -23.37
CA MET A 65 2.31 -9.19 -22.28
C MET A 65 2.80 -9.84 -20.99
N GLN A 66 4.04 -9.56 -20.61
CA GLN A 66 4.64 -9.98 -19.34
C GLN A 66 4.23 -9.07 -18.17
N SER A 67 4.05 -7.78 -18.42
CA SER A 67 3.56 -6.83 -17.42
C SER A 67 2.80 -5.68 -18.05
N PHE A 68 1.92 -5.04 -17.29
CA PHE A 68 1.32 -3.77 -17.68
C PHE A 68 1.27 -2.80 -16.52
N SER A 69 1.75 -1.57 -16.73
CA SER A 69 1.84 -0.53 -15.72
C SER A 69 0.72 0.49 -15.88
N PHE A 70 -0.04 0.68 -14.79
CA PHE A 70 -1.23 1.51 -14.71
C PHE A 70 -1.08 2.78 -13.84
N PRO A 71 -0.27 3.80 -14.21
CA PRO A 71 -0.24 5.06 -13.45
C PRO A 71 -1.63 5.67 -13.24
N PHE A 72 -1.91 6.17 -12.04
CA PHE A 72 -3.24 6.69 -11.70
C PHE A 72 -3.69 7.82 -12.64
N VAL A 73 -2.75 8.69 -13.04
CA VAL A 73 -2.97 9.80 -13.99
C VAL A 73 -3.43 9.37 -15.39
N THR A 74 -3.35 8.08 -15.70
CA THR A 74 -3.71 7.51 -17.02
C THR A 74 -4.96 6.65 -16.99
N LEU A 75 -5.57 6.49 -15.82
CA LEU A 75 -6.84 5.80 -15.63
C LEU A 75 -8.00 6.77 -15.85
N SER A 76 -9.06 6.30 -16.50
CA SER A 76 -10.33 7.00 -16.57
C SER A 76 -11.49 5.98 -16.56
N GLU A 77 -12.68 6.45 -16.21
CA GLU A 77 -13.91 5.63 -16.21
C GLU A 77 -13.76 4.32 -15.41
N VAL A 78 -13.07 4.37 -14.26
CA VAL A 78 -12.88 3.19 -13.41
C VAL A 78 -14.15 2.90 -12.64
N GLU A 79 -14.70 1.71 -12.84
CA GLU A 79 -15.96 1.24 -12.26
C GLU A 79 -15.78 -0.14 -11.63
N ILE A 80 -16.47 -0.37 -10.51
CA ILE A 80 -16.55 -1.65 -9.82
C ILE A 80 -17.91 -2.25 -10.14
N GLU A 81 -17.91 -3.45 -10.70
CA GLU A 81 -19.12 -4.16 -11.11
C GLU A 81 -19.34 -5.38 -10.25
N GLN A 82 -20.58 -5.51 -9.74
CA GLN A 82 -21.02 -6.58 -8.86
C GLN A 82 -22.21 -7.29 -9.51
N PRO A 83 -21.96 -8.15 -10.52
CA PRO A 83 -23.03 -8.85 -11.19
C PRO A 83 -23.71 -9.84 -10.22
N VAL A 84 -25.03 -10.00 -10.35
CA VAL A 84 -25.80 -10.99 -9.56
C VAL A 84 -25.28 -12.41 -9.77
N PHE A 85 -24.77 -12.68 -10.98
CA PHE A 85 -24.13 -13.95 -11.33
C PHE A 85 -22.71 -13.73 -11.85
N GLY A 86 -21.76 -14.48 -11.30
CA GLY A 86 -20.36 -14.43 -11.70
C GLY A 86 -19.49 -13.68 -10.69
N ALA A 87 -18.21 -13.52 -11.05
CA ALA A 87 -17.24 -12.86 -10.19
C ALA A 87 -17.29 -11.33 -10.39
N ASN A 88 -17.09 -10.61 -9.29
CA ASN A 88 -16.94 -9.16 -9.32
C ASN A 88 -15.69 -8.78 -10.13
N TYR A 89 -15.79 -7.65 -10.83
CA TYR A 89 -14.71 -7.16 -11.66
C TYR A 89 -14.59 -5.64 -11.60
N ILE A 90 -13.39 -5.15 -11.89
CA ILE A 90 -13.10 -3.74 -12.06
C ILE A 90 -12.88 -3.51 -13.55
N LYS A 91 -13.54 -2.53 -14.13
CA LYS A 91 -13.30 -2.13 -15.53
C LYS A 91 -12.91 -0.66 -15.58
N GLY A 92 -12.30 -0.27 -16.69
CA GLY A 92 -12.05 1.14 -16.98
C GLY A 92 -11.28 1.32 -18.26
N LYS A 93 -10.82 2.55 -18.48
CA LYS A 93 -10.01 2.93 -19.62
C LYS A 93 -8.60 3.28 -19.21
N VAL A 94 -7.70 3.07 -20.16
CA VAL A 94 -6.30 3.41 -20.04
C VAL A 94 -5.78 4.09 -21.29
N ARG A 95 -4.95 5.11 -21.11
CA ARG A 95 -4.25 5.77 -22.21
C ARG A 95 -2.75 5.46 -22.22
N ALA A 96 -2.22 5.16 -23.40
CA ALA A 96 -0.80 4.99 -23.61
C ALA A 96 -0.02 6.25 -23.20
N GLN A 97 1.13 6.07 -22.55
CA GLN A 97 2.09 7.16 -22.35
C GLN A 97 3.09 7.18 -23.51
N PRO A 98 3.68 8.34 -23.85
CA PRO A 98 4.78 8.38 -24.81
C PRO A 98 5.86 7.37 -24.40
N ASN A 99 6.43 6.65 -25.37
CA ASN A 99 7.42 5.58 -25.15
C ASN A 99 6.94 4.39 -24.31
N GLY A 100 5.63 4.21 -24.12
CA GLY A 100 5.07 3.13 -23.31
C GLY A 100 4.98 1.76 -23.97
N ASN A 101 5.67 1.50 -25.08
CA ASN A 101 5.60 0.26 -25.88
C ASN A 101 4.24 -0.08 -26.50
N TRP A 102 3.30 0.86 -26.51
CA TRP A 102 2.03 0.76 -27.23
C TRP A 102 1.45 2.17 -27.46
N VAL A 103 0.40 2.29 -28.27
CA VAL A 103 -0.24 3.57 -28.61
C VAL A 103 -1.76 3.48 -28.51
N GLY A 104 -2.39 4.63 -28.23
CA GLY A 104 -3.84 4.77 -28.19
C GLY A 104 -4.46 4.62 -26.80
N GLU A 105 -5.70 4.13 -26.79
CA GLU A 105 -6.49 3.86 -25.59
C GLU A 105 -6.92 2.39 -25.61
N ALA A 106 -7.06 1.78 -24.43
CA ALA A 106 -7.65 0.46 -24.29
C ALA A 106 -8.62 0.45 -23.10
N LYS A 107 -9.64 -0.39 -23.18
CA LYS A 107 -10.48 -0.72 -22.03
C LYS A 107 -9.92 -1.98 -21.38
N PHE A 108 -9.84 -2.00 -20.06
CA PHE A 108 -9.46 -3.18 -19.30
C PHE A 108 -10.66 -3.69 -18.48
N LYS A 109 -10.63 -4.98 -18.18
CA LYS A 109 -11.48 -5.62 -17.20
C LYS A 109 -10.67 -6.61 -16.37
N MET A 110 -10.59 -6.37 -15.06
CA MET A 110 -9.92 -7.20 -14.06
C MET A 110 -10.96 -7.97 -13.25
N THR A 111 -11.02 -9.28 -13.42
CA THR A 111 -11.98 -10.17 -12.75
C THR A 111 -11.31 -10.92 -11.60
N PHE A 112 -11.83 -10.75 -10.38
CA PHE A 112 -11.29 -11.34 -9.16
C PHE A 112 -12.11 -12.59 -8.78
N LYS A 113 -11.64 -13.77 -9.19
CA LYS A 113 -12.36 -15.04 -8.97
C LYS A 113 -12.40 -15.48 -7.50
N HIS A 114 -11.53 -14.95 -6.66
CA HIS A 114 -11.37 -15.36 -5.26
C HIS A 114 -11.80 -14.26 -4.26
N GLY A 115 -12.61 -13.30 -4.70
CA GLY A 115 -13.02 -12.15 -3.88
C GLY A 115 -12.01 -10.99 -3.91
N GLY A 116 -12.29 -9.93 -3.14
CA GLY A 116 -11.42 -8.74 -3.03
C GLY A 116 -11.64 -7.66 -4.11
N ALA A 117 -12.49 -7.87 -5.11
CA ALA A 117 -12.69 -6.87 -6.18
C ALA A 117 -13.20 -5.53 -5.65
N ILE A 118 -14.10 -5.55 -4.66
CA ILE A 118 -14.73 -4.36 -4.10
C ILE A 118 -13.69 -3.58 -3.31
N GLU A 119 -12.96 -4.25 -2.43
CA GLU A 119 -11.93 -3.66 -1.58
C GLU A 119 -10.76 -3.15 -2.41
N PHE A 120 -10.33 -3.92 -3.42
CA PHE A 120 -9.30 -3.49 -4.35
C PHE A 120 -9.74 -2.26 -5.14
N GLY A 121 -10.97 -2.27 -5.67
CA GLY A 121 -11.51 -1.17 -6.45
C GLY A 121 -11.69 0.10 -5.62
N GLN A 122 -12.20 -0.02 -4.39
CA GLN A 122 -12.34 1.11 -3.47
C GLN A 122 -10.96 1.68 -3.07
N ALA A 123 -9.99 0.81 -2.79
CA ALA A 123 -8.62 1.23 -2.49
C ALA A 123 -7.96 1.92 -3.70
N LEU A 124 -8.16 1.39 -4.91
CA LEU A 124 -7.70 1.99 -6.16
C LEU A 124 -8.26 3.39 -6.35
N LEU A 125 -9.59 3.55 -6.27
CA LEU A 125 -10.25 4.84 -6.43
C LEU A 125 -9.77 5.85 -5.39
N ARG A 126 -9.58 5.41 -4.14
CA ARG A 126 -9.08 6.26 -3.06
C ARG A 126 -7.62 6.68 -3.27
N ALA A 127 -6.74 5.74 -3.60
CA ALA A 127 -5.33 6.02 -3.87
C ALA A 127 -5.17 6.95 -5.08
N ALA A 128 -5.91 6.69 -6.16
CA ALA A 128 -5.93 7.55 -7.33
C ALA A 128 -6.43 8.97 -6.99
N HIS A 129 -7.50 9.09 -6.21
CA HIS A 129 -8.01 10.39 -5.76
C HIS A 129 -6.96 11.20 -5.00
N TYR A 130 -6.26 10.59 -4.03
CA TYR A 130 -5.20 11.29 -3.29
C TYR A 130 -4.00 11.65 -4.16
N ALA A 131 -3.53 10.73 -5.00
CA ALA A 131 -2.37 10.94 -5.87
C ALA A 131 -2.61 12.05 -6.93
N THR A 132 -3.86 12.23 -7.35
CA THR A 132 -4.23 13.17 -8.42
C THR A 132 -4.79 14.50 -7.92
N ARG A 133 -5.02 14.66 -6.60
CA ARG A 133 -5.63 15.86 -6.00
C ARG A 133 -4.93 17.18 -6.33
N GLY A 134 -3.62 17.13 -6.60
CA GLY A 134 -2.80 18.27 -7.02
C GLY A 134 -2.18 18.11 -8.41
N ALA A 135 -2.44 16.99 -9.10
CA ALA A 135 -2.01 16.80 -10.46
C ALA A 135 -2.96 17.59 -11.36
N MET A 136 -2.65 18.85 -11.63
CA MET A 136 -3.20 19.56 -12.79
C MET A 136 -3.13 18.62 -14.00
N ASN A 137 -4.16 18.62 -14.86
CA ASN A 137 -4.39 17.79 -16.06
C ASN A 137 -3.20 17.64 -17.04
N ASN A 138 -2.05 17.22 -16.52
CA ASN A 138 -0.80 17.11 -17.22
C ASN A 138 -0.76 15.70 -17.77
N ALA A 139 -0.42 15.61 -19.05
CA ALA A 139 -0.16 14.32 -19.67
C ALA A 139 0.87 13.55 -18.81
N PRO A 140 0.72 12.22 -18.67
CA PRO A 140 1.74 11.41 -18.02
C PRO A 140 3.10 11.69 -18.67
N PRO A 141 4.19 11.81 -17.89
CA PRO A 141 5.49 11.98 -18.49
C PRO A 141 5.81 10.78 -19.41
N PRO A 142 6.66 11.00 -20.44
CA PRO A 142 7.17 9.91 -21.24
C PRO A 142 7.71 8.79 -20.36
N TYR A 143 7.43 7.54 -20.72
CA TYR A 143 8.09 6.41 -20.10
C TYR A 143 9.59 6.56 -20.27
N VAL A 144 10.32 6.39 -19.18
CA VAL A 144 11.77 6.23 -19.18
C VAL A 144 12.03 4.82 -18.68
N PRO A 145 12.72 3.97 -19.46
CA PRO A 145 13.10 2.66 -18.98
C PRO A 145 13.95 2.81 -17.71
N PRO A 146 13.73 1.97 -16.69
CA PRO A 146 14.61 1.97 -15.54
C PRO A 146 16.04 1.68 -16.01
N GLN A 147 16.99 2.43 -15.45
CA GLN A 147 18.42 2.21 -15.68
C GLN A 147 18.76 0.76 -15.27
N PRO A 148 19.80 0.13 -15.82
CA PRO A 148 20.05 -1.32 -15.68
C PRO A 148 20.28 -1.81 -14.24
N GLN A 149 20.32 -0.91 -13.25
CA GLN A 149 20.46 -1.24 -11.85
C GLN A 149 19.08 -1.49 -11.22
N TRP A 150 18.85 -2.75 -10.86
CA TRP A 150 17.74 -3.20 -10.02
C TRP A 150 18.28 -4.15 -8.97
N TYR A 151 17.58 -4.27 -7.84
CA TYR A 151 17.92 -5.19 -6.77
C TYR A 151 16.67 -5.86 -6.21
N ALA A 152 16.84 -7.02 -5.58
CA ALA A 152 15.75 -7.69 -4.86
C ALA A 152 15.36 -6.83 -3.65
N ALA A 153 14.07 -6.57 -3.49
CA ALA A 153 13.54 -5.78 -2.38
C ALA A 153 12.68 -6.69 -1.50
N PRO A 154 13.20 -7.23 -0.38
CA PRO A 154 12.41 -8.04 0.54
C PRO A 154 11.52 -7.14 1.42
N PRO A 155 10.42 -7.67 2.00
CA PRO A 155 9.76 -7.00 3.13
C PRO A 155 10.76 -6.61 4.24
N PRO A 156 10.58 -5.46 4.91
CA PRO A 156 9.48 -4.51 4.77
C PRO A 156 9.74 -3.39 3.73
N ALA A 157 10.74 -3.51 2.85
CA ALA A 157 11.20 -2.42 1.98
C ALA A 157 10.09 -1.77 1.11
N TYR A 158 9.07 -2.56 0.75
CA TYR A 158 7.92 -2.12 -0.05
C TYR A 158 6.61 -2.10 0.73
N ALA A 159 6.62 -2.43 2.03
CA ALA A 159 5.41 -2.53 2.84
C ALA A 159 4.84 -1.14 3.15
N PRO A 160 3.50 -0.99 3.21
CA PRO A 160 2.88 0.26 3.64
C PRO A 160 3.17 0.49 5.13
N PRO A 161 3.30 1.73 5.60
CA PRO A 161 3.55 2.01 7.00
C PRO A 161 2.30 1.72 7.85
N PRO A 162 2.45 1.30 9.12
CA PRO A 162 1.32 0.98 9.99
C PRO A 162 0.30 2.12 10.15
N GLN A 163 0.75 3.37 10.09
CA GLN A 163 -0.09 4.57 10.23
C GLN A 163 -0.92 4.89 8.97
N GLY A 164 -0.61 4.25 7.84
CA GLY A 164 -1.29 4.47 6.56
C GLY A 164 -0.99 5.85 5.94
N TYR A 165 -1.97 6.35 5.18
CA TYR A 165 -1.89 7.53 4.31
C TYR A 165 -3.08 8.44 4.57
N TYR A 166 -2.87 9.65 5.06
CA TYR A 166 -3.94 10.63 5.31
C TYR A 166 -5.09 10.10 6.19
N GLY A 167 -4.77 9.31 7.22
CA GLY A 167 -5.77 8.67 8.09
C GLY A 167 -6.48 7.46 7.46
N TRP A 168 -6.09 7.07 6.25
CA TRP A 168 -6.55 5.84 5.60
C TRP A 168 -5.47 4.75 5.68
N VAL A 169 -5.85 3.60 6.22
CA VAL A 169 -5.02 2.39 6.20
C VAL A 169 -5.51 1.48 5.08
N PRO A 170 -4.63 1.02 4.16
CA PRO A 170 -5.01 0.03 3.15
C PRO A 170 -5.56 -1.25 3.80
N PRO A 171 -6.63 -1.87 3.26
CA PRO A 171 -7.27 -3.05 3.84
C PRO A 171 -6.45 -4.33 3.59
N THR A 172 -5.20 -4.37 4.05
CA THR A 172 -4.27 -5.50 3.84
C THR A 172 -4.77 -6.79 4.49
N ASN A 173 -5.60 -6.71 5.52
CA ASN A 173 -6.25 -7.86 6.16
C ASN A 173 -7.19 -8.65 5.23
N VAL A 174 -7.78 -8.00 4.22
CA VAL A 174 -8.63 -8.67 3.21
C VAL A 174 -7.80 -9.37 2.13
N PHE A 175 -6.52 -9.02 2.04
CA PHE A 175 -5.56 -9.58 1.08
C PHE A 175 -4.44 -10.32 1.84
N PRO A 176 -4.70 -11.52 2.39
CA PRO A 176 -3.74 -12.25 3.21
C PRO A 176 -2.53 -12.76 2.39
N GLN A 177 -2.67 -12.81 1.07
CA GLN A 177 -1.60 -13.19 0.16
C GLN A 177 -0.51 -12.10 0.15
N GLN A 178 0.73 -12.52 0.03
CA GLN A 178 1.87 -11.62 -0.12
C GLN A 178 2.52 -11.86 -1.49
N PRO A 179 3.21 -10.84 -2.05
CA PRO A 179 4.09 -11.05 -3.18
C PRO A 179 5.07 -12.21 -2.89
N PRO A 180 5.48 -13.00 -3.90
CA PRO A 180 6.48 -14.04 -3.71
C PRO A 180 7.77 -13.48 -3.11
N THR A 181 8.45 -14.25 -2.25
CA THR A 181 9.65 -13.82 -1.50
C THR A 181 10.75 -13.25 -2.40
N ASP A 182 10.97 -13.84 -3.58
CA ASP A 182 11.93 -13.36 -4.60
C ASP A 182 11.20 -12.71 -5.80
N GLY A 183 10.01 -12.18 -5.55
CA GLY A 183 9.09 -11.69 -6.59
C GLY A 183 9.01 -10.17 -6.71
N VAL A 184 9.74 -9.41 -5.89
CA VAL A 184 9.70 -7.94 -5.88
C VAL A 184 11.12 -7.40 -6.09
N PHE A 185 11.26 -6.59 -7.13
CA PHE A 185 12.50 -5.91 -7.50
C PHE A 185 12.30 -4.41 -7.44
N MET A 186 13.33 -3.67 -7.06
CA MET A 186 13.29 -2.22 -6.95
C MET A 186 14.41 -1.57 -7.76
N THR A 187 14.11 -0.42 -8.35
CA THR A 187 15.09 0.44 -9.04
C THR A 187 15.52 1.57 -8.13
N ASP A 188 16.70 2.15 -8.33
CA ASP A 188 17.13 3.36 -7.60
C ASP A 188 16.32 4.62 -7.97
N ASN A 189 15.67 4.61 -9.13
CA ASN A 189 14.90 5.76 -9.62
C ASN A 189 13.57 5.91 -8.85
N PRO A 190 13.18 7.14 -8.48
CA PRO A 190 11.85 7.40 -7.92
C PRO A 190 10.76 7.21 -8.98
N PRO A 191 9.49 7.03 -8.58
CA PRO A 191 8.37 6.97 -9.49
C PRO A 191 8.27 8.24 -10.36
N PRO A 192 8.12 8.12 -11.68
CA PRO A 192 7.92 9.27 -12.55
C PRO A 192 6.47 9.78 -12.53
N TYR A 193 5.60 9.24 -11.68
CA TYR A 193 4.18 9.58 -11.60
C TYR A 193 3.85 10.17 -10.22
N PRO A 194 2.77 10.95 -10.08
CA PRO A 194 2.22 11.29 -8.79
C PRO A 194 1.79 10.04 -8.01
N GLY A 195 1.87 10.10 -6.69
CA GLY A 195 1.44 9.02 -5.81
C GLY A 195 1.04 9.54 -4.45
N ILE A 196 0.66 8.61 -3.58
CA ILE A 196 0.36 8.87 -2.18
C ILE A 196 1.61 8.64 -1.33
N TYR A 197 1.84 9.51 -0.35
CA TYR A 197 2.99 9.44 0.55
C TYR A 197 2.52 9.41 2.00
N PRO A 198 3.24 8.72 2.90
CA PRO A 198 2.90 8.70 4.31
C PRO A 198 3.19 10.06 4.95
N GLY A 199 2.23 10.56 5.73
CA GLY A 199 2.32 11.87 6.40
C GLY A 199 1.09 12.74 6.16
N GLY A 200 0.35 13.06 7.22
CA GLY A 200 -0.88 13.85 7.17
C GLY A 200 -0.66 15.36 7.02
N GLN A 201 -0.03 15.81 5.93
CA GLN A 201 0.01 17.24 5.59
C GLN A 201 -0.59 17.48 4.20
N PRO A 202 -1.69 18.25 4.10
CA PRO A 202 -2.32 18.62 2.85
C PRO A 202 -1.59 19.83 2.25
N ASN A 203 -0.35 19.64 1.82
CA ASN A 203 0.27 20.60 0.90
C ASN A 203 1.06 19.81 -0.13
N GLY A 204 0.49 19.73 -1.33
CA GLY A 204 1.01 18.97 -2.46
C GLY A 204 2.32 19.55 -2.95
N TYR A 205 3.40 19.12 -2.33
CA TYR A 205 4.72 18.93 -2.93
C TYR A 205 5.31 17.75 -2.15
N GLY A 206 5.56 16.62 -2.83
CA GLY A 206 6.51 15.65 -2.30
C GLY A 206 7.83 16.37 -2.00
N PRO A 207 8.63 15.90 -1.03
CA PRO A 207 9.83 16.61 -0.61
C PRO A 207 10.70 17.00 -1.82
N PRO A 208 11.20 18.25 -1.88
CA PRO A 208 12.03 18.68 -2.99
C PRO A 208 13.25 17.78 -3.11
N GLN A 209 13.46 17.29 -4.31
CA GLN A 209 14.62 16.52 -4.71
C GLN A 209 15.87 17.39 -4.53
N GLY A 210 16.69 17.09 -3.52
CA GLY A 210 17.99 17.73 -3.33
C GLY A 210 18.45 17.80 -1.87
N ALA A 211 18.98 16.70 -1.35
CA ALA A 211 20.02 16.73 -0.31
C ALA A 211 20.58 15.33 -0.08
N SER A 212 21.53 14.94 -0.92
CA SER A 212 22.64 14.09 -0.50
C SER A 212 23.37 14.81 0.65
N GLY A 213 23.30 14.25 1.86
CA GLY A 213 23.94 14.82 3.04
C GLY A 213 24.22 13.73 4.08
N TYR A 214 25.33 13.02 3.90
CA TYR A 214 26.03 12.35 5.00
C TYR A 214 26.40 13.43 6.06
N GLY A 215 26.08 13.19 7.33
CA GLY A 215 26.53 14.03 8.45
C GLY A 215 25.99 13.58 9.81
N PRO A 216 26.70 13.82 10.93
CA PRO A 216 27.18 12.74 11.79
C PRO A 216 26.51 12.60 13.18
N SER A 217 26.74 11.41 13.75
CA SER A 217 26.66 10.98 15.16
C SER A 217 26.47 12.02 16.28
N ALA A 218 25.57 11.73 17.22
CA ALA A 218 25.68 12.04 18.66
C ALA A 218 24.70 11.14 19.48
N PRO A 219 24.85 10.96 20.80
CA PRO A 219 25.55 9.82 21.39
C PRO A 219 24.65 8.85 22.18
N SER A 220 25.23 7.67 22.40
CA SER A 220 24.82 6.58 23.28
C SER A 220 24.42 6.98 24.70
N GLY A 221 23.32 6.41 25.21
CA GLY A 221 23.00 6.38 26.63
C GLY A 221 21.91 5.36 26.99
N ALA A 222 22.32 4.33 27.76
CA ALA A 222 21.52 3.49 28.66
C ALA A 222 20.61 2.38 28.10
N SER A 223 21.22 1.19 27.96
CA SER A 223 20.82 -0.09 28.59
C SER A 223 19.34 -0.40 28.91
N GLY A 224 18.82 -1.43 28.25
CA GLY A 224 18.15 -2.59 28.89
C GLY A 224 16.70 -2.43 29.36
N PHE A 225 15.85 -3.36 28.91
CA PHE A 225 14.80 -4.11 29.62
C PHE A 225 13.55 -4.33 28.75
N THR A 226 13.35 -5.57 28.32
CA THR A 226 12.06 -6.10 27.84
C THR A 226 11.09 -6.19 29.01
N ASN A 227 9.85 -5.70 28.86
CA ASN A 227 8.74 -6.12 29.74
C ASN A 227 7.36 -6.08 29.03
N PRO A 228 6.45 -7.03 29.31
CA PRO A 228 5.22 -7.31 28.54
C PRO A 228 4.00 -6.57 29.10
N SER A 229 3.95 -5.24 28.99
CA SER A 229 2.86 -4.42 29.56
C SER A 229 1.96 -3.70 28.55
N ASP A 230 2.08 -3.98 27.26
CA ASP A 230 1.34 -3.25 26.21
C ASP A 230 -0.12 -3.66 26.03
N ALA A 231 -0.58 -4.74 26.66
CA ALA A 231 -1.98 -5.17 26.56
C ALA A 231 -2.94 -4.30 27.40
N LYS A 232 -2.46 -3.66 28.49
CA LYS A 232 -3.31 -2.89 29.42
C LYS A 232 -3.39 -1.40 29.08
N ALA A 233 -2.44 -0.89 28.29
CA ALA A 233 -2.48 0.48 27.76
C ALA A 233 -3.55 0.68 26.67
N ALA A 234 -3.94 -0.41 25.98
CA ALA A 234 -4.96 -0.37 24.93
C ALA A 234 -6.41 -0.27 25.46
N GLU A 235 -6.66 -0.64 26.72
CA GLU A 235 -8.02 -0.62 27.31
C GLU A 235 -8.40 0.76 27.87
N ALA A 236 -7.42 1.57 28.30
CA ALA A 236 -7.65 2.91 28.83
C ALA A 236 -8.02 3.98 27.76
N ALA A 237 -7.85 3.67 26.47
CA ALA A 237 -8.19 4.57 25.38
C ALA A 237 -9.70 4.57 25.02
N GLN A 238 -10.51 3.66 25.59
CA GLN A 238 -11.93 3.50 25.23
C GLN A 238 -12.91 4.36 26.05
N SER A 239 -12.44 5.28 26.92
CA SER A 239 -13.36 6.07 27.77
C SER A 239 -13.07 7.57 27.83
N ALA A 240 -12.28 8.11 26.89
CA ALA A 240 -12.08 9.55 26.78
C ALA A 240 -13.25 10.19 25.99
N TYR A 241 -14.09 10.97 26.66
CA TYR A 241 -15.11 11.81 26.02
C TYR A 241 -14.58 13.24 25.82
N TYR A 242 -14.66 13.74 24.58
CA TYR A 242 -14.23 15.09 24.20
C TYR A 242 -15.41 16.06 24.25
N ASP A 243 -15.33 17.10 25.10
CA ASP A 243 -16.29 18.21 25.14
C ASP A 243 -15.80 19.38 24.27
N PRO A 244 -16.49 19.71 23.16
CA PRO A 244 -16.08 20.76 22.23
C PRO A 244 -16.02 22.18 22.82
N ASN A 245 -16.64 22.43 23.98
CA ASN A 245 -16.70 23.78 24.56
C ASN A 245 -15.56 24.11 25.52
N ARG A 246 -14.65 23.15 25.83
CA ARG A 246 -13.52 23.36 26.75
C ARG A 246 -12.24 22.67 26.25
N PRO A 247 -11.59 23.17 25.18
CA PRO A 247 -10.49 22.49 24.50
C PRO A 247 -9.16 22.41 25.28
N GLN A 248 -9.09 22.99 26.48
CA GLN A 248 -7.85 23.09 27.27
C GLN A 248 -7.80 22.14 28.49
N MET A 249 -8.83 21.31 28.72
CA MET A 249 -8.85 20.41 29.86
C MET A 249 -9.40 19.04 29.46
N ALA A 250 -8.51 18.05 29.35
CA ALA A 250 -8.88 16.64 29.29
C ALA A 250 -9.09 16.12 30.72
N TYR A 251 -10.33 15.77 31.07
CA TYR A 251 -10.63 15.14 32.36
C TYR A 251 -10.38 13.64 32.24
N VAL A 252 -9.34 13.15 32.93
CA VAL A 252 -9.08 11.72 33.10
C VAL A 252 -9.68 11.32 34.45
N PRO A 253 -10.72 10.47 34.49
CA PRO A 253 -11.23 9.97 35.76
C PRO A 253 -10.14 9.12 36.45
N PRO A 254 -9.96 9.24 37.78
CA PRO A 254 -8.98 8.45 38.50
C PRO A 254 -9.33 6.95 38.40
N PRO A 255 -8.33 6.06 38.26
CA PRO A 255 -8.56 4.63 38.10
C PRO A 255 -9.26 4.04 39.35
N ALA A 256 -10.30 3.24 39.12
CA ALA A 256 -11.13 2.62 40.15
C ALA A 256 -10.50 1.37 40.81
N TYR A 257 -9.20 1.40 41.14
CA TYR A 257 -8.54 0.31 41.87
C TYR A 257 -7.46 0.85 42.82
N TYR A 258 -7.90 1.20 44.02
CA TYR A 258 -7.03 1.22 45.21
C TYR A 258 -7.32 -0.08 45.98
N GLU A 259 -6.64 -1.17 45.64
CA GLU A 259 -6.41 -2.21 46.65
C GLU A 259 -5.26 -1.70 47.52
N ASN A 260 -5.58 -1.34 48.77
CA ASN A 260 -4.56 -1.02 49.76
C ASN A 260 -3.64 -2.23 49.94
N PRO A 261 -2.32 -2.03 50.04
CA PRO A 261 -1.42 -3.14 50.36
C PRO A 261 -1.81 -3.76 51.71
N PRO A 262 -1.71 -5.09 51.85
CA PRO A 262 -2.09 -5.78 53.08
C PRO A 262 -1.30 -5.24 54.28
N SER A 263 -1.99 -5.11 55.41
CA SER A 263 -1.38 -4.66 56.65
C SER A 263 -0.29 -5.62 57.12
N TYR A 264 0.70 -5.12 57.88
CA TYR A 264 1.82 -5.90 58.43
C TYR A 264 1.38 -7.22 59.11
N ASN A 265 0.18 -7.24 59.70
CA ASN A 265 -0.38 -8.44 60.34
C ASN A 265 -0.82 -9.53 59.36
N GLN A 266 -1.20 -9.20 58.12
CA GLN A 266 -1.60 -10.17 57.09
C GLN A 266 -0.39 -10.85 56.41
N ALA A 267 0.76 -10.17 56.34
CA ALA A 267 1.99 -10.74 55.78
C ALA A 267 2.62 -11.83 56.68
N MET A 268 2.41 -11.76 57.99
CA MET A 268 2.95 -12.72 58.97
C MET A 268 2.17 -14.05 59.04
N THR A 269 0.90 -14.09 58.62
CA THR A 269 0.06 -15.30 58.65
C THR A 269 0.32 -16.28 57.52
N ASN A 270 0.94 -15.84 56.41
CA ASN A 270 1.19 -16.69 55.24
C ASN A 270 2.51 -17.48 55.31
N ASN A 271 3.37 -17.22 56.31
CA ASN A 271 4.66 -17.91 56.47
C ASN A 271 4.67 -19.04 57.51
N LYS A 272 3.51 -19.57 57.91
CA LYS A 272 3.39 -20.65 58.92
C LYS A 272 2.67 -21.92 58.45
N LYS A 273 2.61 -22.18 57.14
CA LYS A 273 2.01 -23.43 56.60
C LYS A 273 2.95 -24.30 55.76
N GLU A 274 4.26 -24.16 55.94
CA GLU A 274 5.22 -25.18 55.50
C GLU A 274 6.17 -25.51 56.65
N GLN A 275 5.70 -26.41 57.52
CA GLN A 275 6.47 -27.44 58.23
C GLN A 275 5.52 -28.39 58.95
#